data_AF-A0A3B0P6F8-F1
#
_entry.id   AF-A0A3B0P6F8-F1
#
_cell.length_a   1.000
_cell.length_b   1.000
_cell.length_c   1.000
_cell.angle_alpha   90.00
_cell.angle_beta   90.00
_cell.angle_gamma   90.00
#
_symmetry.space_group_name_H-M   'P 1'
#
loop_
_entity.id
_entity.type
_entity.pdbx_description
1 polymer ?
#
loop_
_entity_poly.entity_id
_entity_poly.type
_entity_poly.pdbx_seq_one_letter_code
_entity_poly.pdbx_strand_id
1 'polypeptide(L)'
;MRADYIGMLATTMNALALQSGFEHNGLQSRVLSSLTMDPKVCEVYINEKAKKYLKDGQVIIFAGGTGRPFFTTDTASTLYASEIEADAILMGKNNIDGVYDSDPKFNKNAIKFDRITYDELLERDLRVIDQTAAAMAKDNDIDIIIFDINEENSLLRAIENKIPNTVITK
;
A
#
# COMPACT_ATOMS: atom_id res chain seq x y z
N MET A 1 -20.37 0.73 6.88
CA MET A 1 -20.10 1.40 8.18
C MET A 1 -19.63 0.44 9.27
N ARG A 2 -20.49 -0.39 9.91
CA ARG A 2 -20.03 -1.34 10.94
C ARG A 2 -19.07 -2.41 10.40
N ALA A 3 -19.34 -2.90 9.17
CA ALA A 3 -18.44 -3.80 8.46
C ALA A 3 -17.03 -3.20 8.26
N ASP A 4 -16.94 -1.90 7.97
CA ASP A 4 -15.66 -1.21 7.78
C ASP A 4 -14.84 -1.16 9.07
N TYR A 5 -15.49 -0.92 10.23
CA TYR A 5 -14.82 -1.02 11.53
C TYR A 5 -14.36 -2.44 11.85
N ILE A 6 -15.11 -3.48 11.47
CA ILE A 6 -14.64 -4.86 11.60
C ILE A 6 -13.38 -5.07 10.74
N GLY A 7 -13.37 -4.56 9.51
CA GLY A 7 -12.19 -4.57 8.65
C GLY A 7 -10.99 -3.85 9.27
N MET A 8 -11.18 -2.65 9.82
CA MET A 8 -10.14 -1.87 10.51
C MET A 8 -9.55 -2.64 11.71
N LEU A 9 -10.40 -3.28 12.51
CA LEU A 9 -9.95 -4.14 13.61
C LEU A 9 -9.17 -5.36 13.09
N ALA A 10 -9.62 -5.99 12.01
CA ALA A 10 -8.90 -7.09 11.38
C ALA A 10 -7.50 -6.66 10.88
N THR A 11 -7.37 -5.48 10.28
CA THR A 11 -6.04 -4.95 9.90
C THR A 11 -5.15 -4.72 11.11
N THR A 12 -5.72 -4.35 12.26
CA THR A 12 -4.96 -4.21 13.51
C THR A 12 -4.47 -5.56 14.03
N MET A 13 -5.31 -6.60 13.98
CA MET A 13 -4.89 -7.97 14.33
C MET A 13 -3.74 -8.46 13.45
N ASN A 14 -3.84 -8.24 12.13
CA ASN A 14 -2.78 -8.59 11.18
C ASN A 14 -1.48 -7.81 11.45
N ALA A 15 -1.59 -6.52 11.80
CA ALA A 15 -0.44 -5.69 12.11
C ALA A 15 0.34 -6.19 13.34
N LEU A 16 -0.36 -6.66 14.38
CA LEU A 16 0.28 -7.26 15.55
C LEU A 16 1.00 -8.58 15.21
N ALA A 17 0.38 -9.41 14.37
CA ALA A 17 1.01 -10.64 13.89
C ALA A 17 2.27 -10.34 13.06
N LEU A 18 2.20 -9.33 12.19
CA LEU A 18 3.34 -8.89 11.37
C LEU A 18 4.47 -8.29 12.22
N GLN A 19 4.13 -7.47 13.23
CA GLN A 19 5.10 -6.94 14.19
C GLN A 19 5.87 -8.08 14.88
N SER A 20 5.16 -9.09 15.39
CA SER A 20 5.78 -10.27 16.00
C SER A 20 6.73 -10.98 15.03
N GLY A 21 6.32 -11.14 13.77
CA GLY A 21 7.18 -11.70 12.72
C GLY A 21 8.45 -10.89 12.46
N PHE A 22 8.36 -9.57 12.40
CA PHE A 22 9.52 -8.69 12.25
C PHE A 22 10.45 -8.74 13.46
N GLU A 23 9.90 -8.67 14.68
CA GLU A 23 10.67 -8.72 15.92
C GLU A 23 11.38 -10.07 16.09
N HIS A 24 10.74 -11.17 15.69
CA HIS A 24 11.36 -12.50 15.67
C HIS A 24 12.59 -12.56 14.74
N ASN A 25 12.59 -11.77 13.67
CA ASN A 25 13.71 -11.64 12.72
C ASN A 25 14.69 -10.51 13.08
N GLY A 26 14.59 -9.94 14.29
CA GLY A 26 15.50 -8.91 14.80
C GLY A 26 15.24 -7.50 14.25
N LEU A 27 14.12 -7.28 13.56
CA LEU A 27 13.72 -5.97 13.07
C LEU A 27 12.94 -5.23 14.16
N GLN A 28 13.32 -3.97 14.40
CA GLN A 28 12.52 -3.09 15.25
C GLN A 28 11.31 -2.61 14.47
N SER A 29 10.11 -2.81 15.02
CA SER A 29 8.88 -2.35 14.38
C SER A 29 7.87 -1.74 15.36
N ARG A 30 6.93 -0.95 14.82
CA ARG A 30 5.87 -0.26 15.57
C ARG A 30 4.55 -0.36 14.81
N VAL A 31 3.48 -0.74 15.50
CA VAL A 31 2.11 -0.68 14.97
C VAL A 31 1.49 0.67 15.34
N LEU A 32 1.11 1.43 14.31
CA LEU A 32 0.43 2.72 14.44
C LEU A 32 -0.98 2.61 13.88
N SER A 33 -1.98 2.82 14.73
CA SER A 33 -3.40 2.68 14.36
C SER A 33 -4.10 4.02 14.21
N SER A 34 -4.95 4.15 13.19
CA SER A 34 -5.91 5.26 13.08
C SER A 34 -7.01 5.21 14.14
N LEU A 35 -7.24 4.04 14.76
CA LEU A 35 -8.21 3.88 15.84
C LEU A 35 -7.52 3.95 17.20
N THR A 36 -8.08 4.73 18.12
CA THR A 36 -7.59 4.78 19.50
C THR A 36 -7.84 3.46 20.22
N MET A 37 -6.77 2.83 20.70
CA MET A 37 -6.79 1.59 21.47
C MET A 37 -5.96 1.72 22.74
N ASP A 38 -6.02 0.70 23.61
CA ASP A 38 -5.12 0.62 24.75
C ASP A 38 -3.66 0.60 24.26
N PRO A 39 -2.75 1.45 24.82
CA PRO A 39 -1.35 1.52 24.40
C PRO A 39 -0.57 0.20 24.51
N LYS A 40 -1.07 -0.79 25.26
CA LYS A 40 -0.48 -2.14 25.31
C LYS A 40 -0.73 -2.95 24.04
N VAL A 41 -1.69 -2.53 23.21
CA VAL A 41 -2.02 -3.17 21.94
C VAL A 41 -1.24 -2.50 20.82
N CYS A 42 -1.47 -1.21 20.59
CA CYS A 42 -0.76 -0.44 19.57
C CYS A 42 -0.79 1.05 19.90
N GLU A 43 0.09 1.83 19.26
CA GLU A 43 0.09 3.29 19.40
C GLU A 43 -0.94 3.92 18.46
N VAL A 44 -1.52 5.05 18.88
CA VAL A 44 -2.29 5.90 17.96
C VAL A 44 -1.32 6.54 16.97
N TYR A 45 -1.70 6.54 15.70
CA TYR A 45 -0.94 7.21 14.65
C TYR A 45 -0.81 8.71 14.94
N ILE A 46 0.45 9.18 14.92
CA ILE A 46 0.85 10.58 14.98
C ILE A 46 1.99 10.70 13.97
N ASN A 47 1.85 11.59 12.98
CA ASN A 47 2.78 11.68 11.86
C ASN A 47 4.23 11.90 12.31
N GLU A 48 4.44 12.79 13.28
CA GLU A 48 5.75 13.13 13.81
C GLU A 48 6.44 11.93 14.48
N LYS A 49 5.66 11.06 15.12
CA LYS A 49 6.19 9.79 15.66
C LYS A 49 6.58 8.85 14.54
N ALA A 50 5.76 8.73 13.50
CA ALA A 50 6.06 7.87 12.36
C ALA A 50 7.35 8.31 11.67
N LYS A 51 7.49 9.61 11.35
CA LYS A 51 8.73 10.16 10.78
C LYS A 51 9.95 9.93 11.67
N LYS A 52 9.79 10.04 12.99
CA LYS A 52 10.86 9.73 13.95
C LYS A 52 11.28 8.26 13.89
N TYR A 53 10.33 7.33 13.98
CA TYR A 53 10.62 5.89 13.94
C TYR A 53 11.27 5.47 12.62
N LEU A 54 10.81 6.01 11.48
CA LEU A 54 11.45 5.78 10.18
C LEU A 54 12.90 6.29 10.15
N LYS A 55 13.15 7.49 10.69
CA LYS A 55 14.51 8.05 10.80
C LYS A 55 15.44 7.20 11.67
N ASP A 56 14.90 6.53 12.68
CA ASP A 56 15.63 5.60 13.55
C ASP A 56 15.80 4.20 12.91
N GLY A 57 15.36 4.01 11.66
CA GLY A 57 15.51 2.75 10.91
C GLY A 57 14.50 1.66 11.31
N GLN A 58 13.39 2.04 11.95
CA GLN A 58 12.34 1.10 12.35
C GLN A 58 11.31 0.89 11.26
N VAL A 59 10.73 -0.31 11.21
CA VAL A 59 9.61 -0.64 10.32
C VAL A 59 8.30 -0.17 10.95
N ILE A 60 7.50 0.58 10.20
CA ILE A 60 6.16 1.00 10.65
C ILE A 60 5.11 0.15 9.97
N ILE A 61 4.14 -0.31 10.77
CA ILE A 61 2.96 -1.01 10.29
C ILE A 61 1.75 -0.13 10.59
N PHE A 62 1.15 0.44 9.56
CA PHE A 62 -0.08 1.21 9.69
C PHE A 62 -1.29 0.27 9.78
N ALA A 63 -2.19 0.56 10.72
CA ALA A 63 -3.38 -0.23 10.97
C ALA A 63 -4.63 0.64 11.11
N GLY A 64 -5.80 0.03 11.01
CA GLY A 64 -7.07 0.72 11.20
C GLY A 64 -7.49 1.59 10.00
N GLY A 65 -6.89 1.38 8.82
CA GLY A 65 -7.20 2.13 7.60
C GLY A 65 -7.11 3.65 7.82
N THR A 66 -8.05 4.41 7.25
CA THR A 66 -8.16 5.86 7.49
C THR A 66 -8.82 6.21 8.84
N GLY A 67 -9.19 5.21 9.65
CA GLY A 67 -10.02 5.38 10.84
C GLY A 67 -11.48 5.75 10.55
N ARG A 68 -11.85 5.86 9.27
CA ARG A 68 -13.19 6.28 8.83
C ARG A 68 -13.79 5.24 7.89
N PRO A 69 -15.09 4.94 8.03
CA PRO A 69 -15.85 4.16 7.06
C PRO A 69 -15.79 4.74 5.64
N PHE A 70 -16.14 3.93 4.64
CA PHE A 70 -16.21 4.28 3.20
C PHE A 70 -14.88 4.42 2.45
N PHE A 71 -13.73 4.29 3.12
CA PHE A 71 -12.42 4.31 2.48
C PHE A 71 -11.82 2.92 2.35
N THR A 72 -11.08 2.69 1.27
CA THR A 72 -10.36 1.45 1.00
C THR A 72 -9.00 1.44 1.72
N THR A 73 -8.35 0.29 1.75
CA THR A 73 -6.94 0.19 2.19
C THR A 73 -6.00 0.91 1.24
N ASP A 74 -6.28 0.91 -0.07
CA ASP A 74 -5.47 1.63 -1.07
C ASP A 74 -5.48 3.15 -0.80
N THR A 75 -6.64 3.72 -0.43
CA THR A 75 -6.73 5.13 -0.02
C THR A 75 -5.95 5.38 1.27
N ALA A 76 -6.03 4.49 2.26
CA ALA A 76 -5.27 4.62 3.49
C ALA A 76 -3.75 4.59 3.23
N SER A 77 -3.28 3.65 2.41
CA SER A 77 -1.86 3.56 2.02
C SER A 77 -1.36 4.83 1.36
N THR A 78 -2.17 5.41 0.47
CA THR A 78 -1.81 6.66 -0.23
C THR A 78 -1.78 7.85 0.72
N LEU A 79 -2.75 7.93 1.65
CA LEU A 79 -2.76 8.95 2.69
C LEU A 79 -1.49 8.90 3.54
N TYR A 80 -1.14 7.72 4.06
CA TYR A 80 0.06 7.58 4.87
C TYR A 80 1.34 7.85 4.07
N ALA A 81 1.43 7.39 2.82
CA ALA A 81 2.56 7.65 1.94
C ALA A 81 2.78 9.17 1.74
N SER A 82 1.70 9.92 1.49
CA SER A 82 1.75 11.39 1.41
C SER A 82 2.21 12.02 2.72
N GLU A 83 1.62 11.60 3.84
CA GLU A 83 1.93 12.16 5.15
C GLU A 83 3.38 11.89 5.59
N ILE A 84 3.94 10.72 5.28
CA ILE A 84 5.35 10.38 5.59
C ILE A 84 6.33 10.80 4.50
N GLU A 85 5.86 11.42 3.42
CA GLU A 85 6.66 11.84 2.26
C GLU A 85 7.44 10.66 1.64
N ALA A 86 6.74 9.54 1.40
CA ALA A 86 7.32 8.37 0.77
C ALA A 86 7.60 8.62 -0.72
N ASP A 87 8.74 8.12 -1.21
CA ASP A 87 9.13 8.26 -2.63
C ASP A 87 8.19 7.50 -3.58
N ALA A 88 7.68 6.35 -3.14
CA ALA A 88 6.78 5.51 -3.93
C ALA A 88 5.96 4.56 -3.05
N ILE A 89 4.85 4.07 -3.60
CA ILE A 89 4.03 3.01 -3.02
C ILE A 89 4.28 1.71 -3.80
N LEU A 90 4.82 0.71 -3.12
CA LEU A 90 4.91 -0.66 -3.64
C LEU A 90 3.61 -1.40 -3.35
N MET A 91 2.84 -1.69 -4.40
CA MET A 91 1.57 -2.40 -4.28
C MET A 91 1.69 -3.81 -4.88
N GLY A 92 2.05 -4.75 -4.02
CA GLY A 92 2.05 -6.17 -4.34
C GLY A 92 0.63 -6.71 -4.51
N LYS A 93 0.35 -7.34 -5.64
CA LYS A 93 -0.93 -8.01 -5.93
C LYS A 93 -0.69 -9.51 -6.10
N ASN A 94 -1.70 -10.33 -5.80
CA ASN A 94 -1.58 -11.78 -5.95
C ASN A 94 -1.83 -12.21 -7.40
N ASN A 95 -0.81 -12.76 -8.08
CA ASN A 95 -0.89 -13.23 -9.47
C ASN A 95 -1.23 -12.10 -10.46
N ILE A 96 -0.79 -10.88 -10.17
CA ILE A 96 -0.93 -9.71 -11.03
C ILE A 96 0.42 -9.02 -11.03
N ASP A 97 1.10 -9.06 -12.17
CA ASP A 97 2.47 -8.58 -12.35
C ASP A 97 2.54 -7.17 -12.97
N GLY A 98 1.39 -6.50 -13.11
CA GLY A 98 1.27 -5.12 -13.56
C GLY A 98 -0.12 -4.74 -14.03
N VAL A 99 -0.20 -3.62 -14.75
CA VAL A 99 -1.43 -3.10 -15.37
C VAL A 99 -1.47 -3.53 -16.83
N TYR A 100 -2.63 -3.99 -17.28
CA TYR A 100 -2.89 -4.40 -18.66
C TYR A 100 -4.00 -3.54 -19.27
N ASP A 101 -4.03 -3.43 -20.59
CA ASP A 101 -5.09 -2.73 -21.32
C ASP A 101 -6.47 -3.42 -21.21
N SER A 102 -6.47 -4.69 -20.83
CA SER A 102 -7.63 -5.56 -20.68
C SER A 102 -7.26 -6.73 -19.77
N ASP A 103 -8.27 -7.42 -19.19
CA ASP A 103 -7.99 -8.52 -18.25
C ASP A 103 -7.32 -9.71 -18.98
N PRO A 104 -6.06 -10.06 -18.65
CA PRO A 104 -5.33 -11.14 -19.32
C PRO A 104 -5.94 -12.53 -19.10
N LYS A 105 -6.81 -12.70 -18.10
CA LYS A 105 -7.55 -13.95 -17.88
C LYS A 105 -8.56 -14.22 -18.99
N PHE A 106 -9.13 -13.15 -19.57
CA PHE A 106 -10.16 -13.24 -20.60
C PHE A 106 -9.64 -12.87 -22.00
N ASN A 107 -8.65 -11.98 -22.08
CA ASN A 107 -8.02 -11.57 -23.32
C ASN A 107 -6.55 -12.03 -23.36
N LYS A 108 -6.26 -13.07 -24.14
CA LYS A 108 -4.87 -13.55 -24.33
C LYS A 108 -3.96 -12.55 -25.05
N ASN A 109 -4.54 -11.55 -25.71
CA ASN A 109 -3.82 -10.50 -26.40
C ASN A 109 -3.69 -9.24 -25.52
N ALA A 110 -3.99 -9.32 -24.22
CA ALA A 110 -3.85 -8.20 -23.30
C ALA A 110 -2.40 -7.70 -23.30
N ILE A 111 -2.23 -6.39 -23.46
CA ILE A 111 -0.92 -5.75 -23.53
C ILE A 111 -0.64 -5.12 -22.17
N LYS A 112 0.49 -5.51 -21.58
CA LYS A 112 0.98 -4.94 -20.33
C LYS A 112 1.61 -3.58 -20.56
N PHE A 113 1.36 -2.64 -19.65
CA PHE A 113 2.06 -1.36 -19.60
C PHE A 113 3.32 -1.48 -18.75
N ASP A 114 4.46 -0.96 -19.22
CA ASP A 114 5.64 -0.76 -18.36
C ASP A 114 5.46 0.48 -17.48
N ARG A 115 4.89 1.54 -18.07
CA ARG A 115 4.51 2.78 -17.41
C ARG A 115 3.14 3.25 -17.90
N ILE A 116 2.35 3.85 -17.02
CA ILE A 116 1.06 4.46 -17.34
C ILE A 116 0.85 5.69 -16.47
N THR A 117 0.24 6.74 -17.01
CA THR A 117 -0.10 7.92 -16.21
C THR A 117 -1.39 7.71 -15.41
N TYR A 118 -1.58 8.47 -14.32
CA TYR A 118 -2.85 8.50 -13.60
C TYR A 118 -4.02 8.91 -14.50
N ASP A 119 -3.80 9.82 -15.45
CA ASP A 119 -4.84 10.26 -16.39
C ASP A 119 -5.20 9.15 -17.38
N GLU A 120 -4.21 8.46 -17.97
CA GLU A 120 -4.48 7.31 -18.84
C GLU A 120 -5.20 6.17 -18.12
N LEU A 121 -4.84 5.92 -16.86
CA LEU A 121 -5.49 4.89 -16.02
C LEU A 121 -6.98 5.20 -15.83
N LEU A 122 -7.32 6.48 -15.58
CA LEU A 122 -8.70 6.95 -15.41
C LEU A 122 -9.46 6.98 -16.74
N GLU A 123 -8.86 7.51 -17.81
CA GLU A 123 -9.47 7.59 -19.15
C GLU A 123 -9.82 6.21 -19.72
N ARG A 124 -8.99 5.20 -19.42
CA ARG A 124 -9.18 3.82 -19.87
C ARG A 124 -10.00 2.96 -18.91
N ASP A 125 -10.51 3.52 -17.80
CA ASP A 125 -11.23 2.81 -16.72
C ASP A 125 -10.47 1.54 -16.23
N LEU A 126 -9.14 1.65 -16.09
CA LEU A 126 -8.29 0.54 -15.63
C LEU A 126 -8.33 0.45 -14.10
N ARG A 127 -9.19 -0.41 -13.57
CA ARG A 127 -9.51 -0.51 -12.13
C ARG A 127 -8.50 -1.31 -11.31
N VAL A 128 -7.22 -0.96 -11.39
CA VAL A 128 -6.15 -1.64 -10.61
C VAL A 128 -6.04 -1.11 -9.17
N ILE A 129 -6.36 0.17 -8.99
CA ILE A 129 -6.43 0.87 -7.70
C ILE A 129 -7.74 1.66 -7.63
N ASP A 130 -8.20 1.98 -6.42
CA ASP A 130 -9.39 2.81 -6.27
C ASP A 130 -9.12 4.25 -6.76
N GLN A 131 -10.16 4.91 -7.29
CA GLN A 131 -10.02 6.24 -7.90
C GLN A 131 -9.61 7.32 -6.89
N THR A 132 -9.96 7.18 -5.61
CA THR A 132 -9.60 8.14 -4.56
C THR A 132 -8.11 8.03 -4.25
N ALA A 133 -7.58 6.81 -4.15
CA ALA A 133 -6.14 6.56 -4.03
C ALA A 133 -5.38 7.09 -5.25
N ALA A 134 -5.86 6.81 -6.47
CA ALA A 134 -5.22 7.30 -7.69
C ALA A 134 -5.12 8.83 -7.72
N ALA A 135 -6.23 9.52 -7.44
CA ALA A 135 -6.26 10.99 -7.40
C ALA A 135 -5.33 11.54 -6.31
N MET A 136 -5.35 10.96 -5.11
CA MET A 136 -4.49 11.40 -4.01
C MET A 136 -3.01 11.18 -4.30
N ALA A 137 -2.64 10.07 -4.94
CA ALA A 137 -1.26 9.78 -5.31
C ALA A 137 -0.77 10.78 -6.38
N LYS A 138 -1.61 11.06 -7.39
CA LYS A 138 -1.33 12.07 -8.42
C LYS A 138 -1.11 13.46 -7.84
N ASP A 139 -1.97 13.89 -6.92
CA ASP A 139 -1.90 15.22 -6.30
C ASP A 139 -0.66 15.40 -5.43
N ASN A 140 -0.11 14.30 -4.90
CA ASN A 140 1.08 14.28 -4.04
C ASN A 140 2.35 13.84 -4.77
N ASP A 141 2.30 13.61 -6.08
CA ASP A 141 3.45 13.19 -6.91
C ASP A 141 4.11 11.88 -6.42
N ILE A 142 3.28 10.92 -5.99
CA ILE A 142 3.74 9.63 -5.45
C ILE A 142 3.58 8.56 -6.53
N ASP A 143 4.68 7.95 -6.97
CA ASP A 143 4.61 6.82 -7.90
C ASP A 143 4.00 5.57 -7.24
N ILE A 144 3.20 4.81 -7.98
CA ILE A 144 2.70 3.49 -7.56
C ILE A 144 3.31 2.41 -8.43
N ILE A 145 3.95 1.41 -7.81
CA ILE A 145 4.57 0.28 -8.49
C ILE A 145 3.71 -0.96 -8.25
N ILE A 146 3.05 -1.46 -9.29
CA ILE A 146 2.27 -2.71 -9.27
C ILE A 146 3.16 -3.88 -9.67
N PHE A 147 3.20 -4.93 -8.86
CA PHE A 147 3.97 -6.15 -9.13
C PHE A 147 3.36 -7.37 -8.44
N ASP A 148 3.77 -8.58 -8.82
CA ASP A 148 3.30 -9.81 -8.17
C ASP A 148 4.08 -10.06 -6.88
N ILE A 149 3.36 -10.11 -5.76
CA ILE A 149 3.97 -10.33 -4.43
C ILE A 149 4.48 -11.77 -4.26
N ASN A 150 3.94 -12.73 -5.03
CA ASN A 150 4.28 -14.15 -4.91
C ASN A 150 5.64 -14.50 -5.53
N GLU A 151 6.24 -13.60 -6.31
CA GLU A 151 7.59 -13.77 -6.81
C GLU A 151 8.61 -13.85 -5.67
N GLU A 152 9.64 -14.68 -5.82
CA GLU A 152 10.69 -14.79 -4.83
C GLU A 152 11.44 -13.46 -4.67
N ASN A 153 11.55 -12.97 -3.43
CA ASN A 153 12.14 -11.66 -3.11
C ASN A 153 11.49 -10.50 -3.87
N SER A 154 10.18 -10.61 -4.13
CA SER A 154 9.39 -9.69 -4.97
C SER A 154 9.60 -8.21 -4.63
N LEU A 155 9.56 -7.83 -3.35
CA LEU A 155 9.75 -6.45 -2.91
C LEU A 155 11.09 -5.86 -3.39
N LEU A 156 12.21 -6.55 -3.11
CA LEU A 156 13.55 -6.09 -3.51
C LEU A 156 13.67 -6.05 -5.03
N ARG A 157 13.21 -7.11 -5.70
CA ARG A 157 13.32 -7.22 -7.15
C ARG A 157 12.42 -6.22 -7.89
N ALA A 158 11.29 -5.84 -7.32
CA ALA A 158 10.42 -4.79 -7.87
C ALA A 158 11.15 -3.44 -7.85
N ILE A 159 11.75 -3.07 -6.72
CA ILE A 159 12.53 -1.83 -6.56
C ILE A 159 13.71 -1.80 -7.55
N GLU A 160 14.38 -2.94 -7.74
CA GLU A 160 15.50 -3.07 -8.67
C GLU A 160 15.08 -3.25 -10.15
N ASN A 161 13.77 -3.25 -10.46
CA ASN A 161 13.23 -3.55 -11.80
C ASN A 161 13.69 -4.90 -12.39
N LYS A 162 13.87 -5.92 -11.53
CA LYS A 162 14.29 -7.29 -11.88
C LYS A 162 13.13 -8.29 -11.97
N ILE A 163 11.89 -7.84 -11.81
CA ILE A 163 10.67 -8.58 -12.10
C ILE A 163 9.74 -7.71 -12.93
N PRO A 164 8.80 -8.32 -13.69
CA PRO A 164 7.74 -7.56 -14.32
C PRO A 164 7.00 -6.71 -13.27
N ASN A 165 6.88 -5.42 -13.56
CA ASN A 165 6.08 -4.47 -12.80
C ASN A 165 5.45 -3.44 -13.75
N THR A 166 4.56 -2.59 -13.24
CA THR A 166 4.10 -1.38 -13.93
C THR A 166 4.23 -0.21 -12.98
N VAL A 167 4.82 0.90 -13.46
CA VAL A 167 4.86 2.16 -12.71
C VAL A 167 3.71 3.06 -13.15
N ILE A 168 2.86 3.43 -12.20
CA ILE A 168 1.83 4.46 -12.37
C ILE A 168 2.43 5.76 -11.85
N THR A 169 2.46 6.78 -12.69
CA THR A 169 3.09 8.08 -12.41
C THR A 169 2.23 9.23 -12.95
N LYS A 170 2.66 10.46 -12.73
CA LYS A 170 1.93 11.65 -13.21
C LYS A 170 1.98 11.83 -14.72
#